data_AF-A0A2S2NRH0-F1
#
_entry.id   AF-A0A2S2NRH0-F1
#
_cell.length_a   1.000
_cell.length_b   1.000
_cell.length_c   1.000
_cell.angle_alpha   90.00
_cell.angle_beta   90.00
_cell.angle_gamma   90.00
#
_symmetry.space_group_name_H-M   'P 1'
#
loop_
_entity.id
_entity.type
_entity.pdbx_description
1 polymer ?
#
loop_
_entity_poly.entity_id
_entity_poly.type
_entity_poly.pdbx_seq_one_letter_code
_entity_poly.pdbx_strand_id
1 'polypeptide(L)'
;KYLSFNVQTTTKLLPTTPQSLEEAINQVEPEQIKKDLTHPYVTDNPENVIRSIEIHDNPYKASHSTHAIVICTEWDEFVNLDYEEIYKHMIKPAFIFDGRKILNHETLATIGFQVHTIGKR
;
A
#
# COMPACT_ATOMS: atom_id res chain seq x y z
N LYS A 1 -3.56 7.84 3.40
CA LYS A 1 -2.08 7.91 3.54
C LYS A 1 -1.47 6.62 3.01
N TYR A 2 -0.51 6.67 2.08
CA TYR A 2 -0.04 5.55 1.27
C TYR A 2 1.47 5.34 1.50
N LEU A 3 1.93 4.08 1.54
CA LEU A 3 3.31 3.71 1.85
C LEU A 3 4.06 3.23 0.60
N SER A 4 5.24 3.81 0.40
CA SER A 4 6.30 3.40 -0.52
C SER A 4 7.24 2.45 0.21
N PHE A 5 7.62 1.29 -0.35
CA PHE A 5 8.59 0.41 0.30
C PHE A 5 9.64 -0.20 -0.64
N ASN A 6 10.90 -0.11 -0.23
CA ASN A 6 11.82 -1.25 -0.29
C ASN A 6 11.36 -2.23 0.79
N VAL A 7 10.48 -3.17 0.41
CA VAL A 7 9.87 -4.27 1.19
C VAL A 7 9.40 -3.89 2.60
N GLN A 8 8.10 -3.60 2.77
CA GLN A 8 7.38 -3.85 4.01
C GLN A 8 5.87 -3.71 3.82
N THR A 9 5.16 -4.53 4.59
CA THR A 9 3.72 -4.77 4.64
C THR A 9 2.92 -3.53 5.04
N THR A 10 1.82 -3.28 4.33
CA THR A 10 0.76 -2.38 4.81
C THR A 10 -0.11 -3.14 5.81
N THR A 11 0.09 -2.93 7.11
CA THR A 11 -0.89 -3.38 8.09
C THR A 11 -1.56 -2.14 8.65
N LYS A 12 -2.86 -2.01 8.43
CA LYS A 12 -3.69 -1.32 9.41
C LYS A 12 -5.01 -2.04 9.65
N LEU A 13 -5.30 -2.11 10.94
CA LEU A 13 -6.38 -2.84 11.58
C LEU A 13 -7.76 -2.25 11.26
N LEU A 14 -8.76 -3.12 11.46
CA LEU A 14 -10.20 -3.02 11.21
C LEU A 14 -10.81 -1.59 11.27
N PRO A 15 -11.78 -1.29 10.39
CA PRO A 15 -12.40 0.02 10.33
C PRO A 15 -13.31 0.24 11.55
N THR A 16 -13.12 1.37 12.23
CA THR A 16 -14.22 2.02 12.95
C THR A 16 -15.03 2.80 11.91
N THR A 17 -16.35 2.61 11.93
CA THR A 17 -17.27 3.20 10.95
C THR A 17 -17.19 4.74 10.97
N PRO A 18 -16.90 5.42 9.85
CA PRO A 18 -16.87 6.88 9.82
C PRO A 18 -18.28 7.46 9.98
N GLN A 19 -18.44 8.54 10.75
CA GLN A 19 -19.72 9.22 11.00
C GLN A 19 -20.00 10.36 10.00
N SER A 20 -19.06 10.73 9.13
CA SER A 20 -19.31 11.71 8.05
C SER A 20 -18.37 11.62 6.85
N LEU A 21 -18.78 12.22 5.71
CA LEU A 21 -18.07 12.20 4.43
C LEU A 21 -16.73 12.94 4.41
N GLU A 22 -16.49 13.87 5.35
CA GLU A 22 -15.20 14.57 5.48
C GLU A 22 -14.13 13.72 6.20
N GLU A 23 -14.52 12.69 6.97
CA GLU A 23 -13.58 11.80 7.68
C GLU A 23 -12.92 10.76 6.75
N ALA A 24 -13.50 10.52 5.56
CA ALA A 24 -13.05 9.49 4.63
C ALA A 24 -11.66 9.77 4.01
N ILE A 25 -11.17 11.01 4.07
CA ILE A 25 -9.84 11.39 3.54
C ILE A 25 -8.72 11.15 4.57
N ASN A 26 -9.08 10.96 5.86
CA ASN A 26 -8.14 10.91 6.98
C ASN A 26 -8.30 9.63 7.80
N GLN A 27 -8.47 8.49 7.12
CA GLN A 27 -8.90 7.24 7.78
C GLN A 27 -7.91 6.70 8.83
N VAL A 28 -6.70 7.26 8.90
CA VAL A 28 -5.62 6.79 9.74
C VAL A 28 -4.66 7.92 10.07
N GLU A 29 -4.48 8.18 11.36
CA GLU A 29 -3.42 9.07 11.81
C GLU A 29 -2.02 8.42 11.75
N PRO A 30 -0.95 9.17 11.38
CA PRO A 30 0.41 8.65 11.25
C PRO A 30 0.94 8.05 12.55
N GLU A 31 0.53 8.61 13.69
CA GLU A 31 0.87 8.14 15.02
C GLU A 31 0.30 6.74 15.25
N GLN A 32 -0.91 6.47 14.75
CA GLN A 32 -1.49 5.14 14.83
C GLN A 32 -0.77 4.14 13.92
N ILE A 33 -0.35 4.54 12.71
CA ILE A 33 0.48 3.70 11.82
C ILE A 33 1.77 3.31 12.54
N LYS A 34 2.47 4.31 13.10
CA LYS A 34 3.71 4.09 13.85
C LYS A 34 3.47 3.16 15.02
N LYS A 35 2.42 3.40 15.82
CA LYS A 35 2.06 2.54 16.96
C LYS A 35 1.80 1.09 16.54
N ASP A 36 1.04 0.88 15.46
CA ASP A 36 0.72 -0.46 14.97
C ASP A 36 1.98 -1.19 14.47
N LEU A 37 2.83 -0.50 13.68
CA LEU A 37 4.05 -1.10 13.12
C LEU A 37 5.17 -1.31 14.16
N THR A 38 5.13 -0.57 15.27
CA THR A 38 6.11 -0.67 16.37
C THR A 38 5.63 -1.54 17.53
N HIS A 39 4.46 -2.18 17.41
CA HIS A 39 3.95 -3.04 18.45
C HIS A 39 4.92 -4.22 18.72
N PRO A 40 5.18 -4.61 19.97
CA PRO A 40 6.13 -5.69 20.29
C PRO A 40 5.80 -7.08 19.70
N TYR A 41 4.54 -7.30 19.27
CA TYR A 41 4.12 -8.52 18.56
C TYR A 41 4.39 -8.46 17.05
N VAL A 42 4.75 -7.29 16.52
CA VAL A 42 5.01 -7.04 15.10
C VAL A 42 6.50 -6.93 14.83
N THR A 43 7.25 -6.28 15.73
CA THR A 43 8.70 -6.07 15.59
C THR A 43 9.41 -6.06 16.94
N ASP A 44 10.62 -6.62 16.97
CA ASP A 44 11.55 -6.51 18.10
C ASP A 44 12.43 -5.25 18.01
N ASN A 45 12.36 -4.51 16.88
CA ASN A 45 13.17 -3.32 16.65
C ASN A 45 12.33 -2.16 16.08
N PRO A 46 11.60 -1.44 16.95
CA PRO A 46 10.70 -0.36 16.54
C PRO A 46 11.44 0.86 15.96
N GLU A 47 12.66 1.14 16.43
CA GLU A 47 13.50 2.24 15.94
C GLU A 47 13.83 2.08 14.46
N ASN A 48 14.21 0.87 14.04
CA ASN A 48 14.51 0.57 12.64
C ASN A 48 13.25 0.69 11.77
N VAL A 49 12.09 0.28 12.27
CA VAL A 49 10.82 0.43 11.54
C VAL A 49 10.51 1.90 11.32
N ILE A 50 10.54 2.75 12.36
CA ILE A 50 10.24 4.18 12.22
C ILE A 50 11.18 4.86 11.21
N ARG A 51 12.46 4.48 11.17
CA ARG A 51 13.44 5.02 10.21
C ARG A 51 13.22 4.56 8.77
N SER A 52 12.52 3.45 8.57
CA SER A 52 12.34 2.80 7.27
C SER A 52 10.97 3.07 6.65
N ILE A 53 10.09 3.79 7.34
CA ILE A 53 8.75 4.12 6.84
C ILE A 53 8.67 5.55 6.33
N GLU A 54 8.03 5.72 5.18
CA GLU A 54 7.58 7.01 4.68
C GLU A 54 6.06 6.94 4.46
N ILE A 55 5.34 7.94 4.96
CA ILE A 55 3.88 8.00 4.92
C ILE A 55 3.49 9.15 4.00
N HIS A 56 2.90 8.83 2.85
CA HIS A 56 2.43 9.82 1.89
C HIS A 56 0.93 10.09 2.02
N ASP A 57 0.45 11.18 1.45
CA ASP A 57 -0.95 11.59 1.45
C ASP A 57 -1.77 11.01 0.27
N ASN A 58 -1.12 10.58 -0.82
CA ASN A 58 -1.76 10.02 -2.01
C ASN A 58 -0.98 8.81 -2.60
N PRO A 59 -1.63 7.91 -3.36
CA PRO A 59 -1.02 6.66 -3.83
C PRO A 59 0.04 6.87 -4.91
N TYR A 60 -0.08 7.95 -5.69
CA TYR A 60 0.86 8.28 -6.75
C TYR A 60 2.23 8.68 -6.19
N LYS A 61 2.26 9.50 -5.13
CA LYS A 61 3.51 9.83 -4.42
C LYS A 61 4.13 8.58 -3.77
N ALA A 62 3.30 7.73 -3.16
CA ALA A 62 3.79 6.50 -2.53
C ALA A 62 4.32 5.45 -3.50
N SER A 63 3.90 5.48 -4.77
CA SER A 63 4.41 4.55 -5.78
C SER A 63 5.57 5.12 -6.59
N HIS A 64 5.81 6.43 -6.53
CA HIS A 64 6.87 7.08 -7.27
C HIS A 64 8.26 6.56 -6.88
N SER A 65 9.08 6.20 -7.88
CA SER A 65 10.44 5.67 -7.69
C SER A 65 10.52 4.42 -6.79
N THR A 66 9.47 3.59 -6.82
CA THR A 66 9.44 2.30 -6.10
C THR A 66 9.59 1.12 -7.05
N HIS A 67 10.07 -0.01 -6.52
CA HIS A 67 10.14 -1.28 -7.27
C HIS A 67 8.84 -2.07 -7.18
N ALA A 68 8.11 -1.98 -6.07
CA ALA A 68 6.98 -2.83 -5.79
C ALA A 68 5.87 -2.09 -5.03
N ILE A 69 4.63 -2.48 -5.32
CA ILE A 69 3.44 -2.08 -4.57
C ILE A 69 2.86 -3.34 -3.92
N VAL A 70 2.40 -3.22 -2.66
CA VAL A 70 1.73 -4.30 -1.95
C VAL A 70 0.36 -3.83 -1.49
N ILE A 71 -0.70 -4.50 -1.96
CA ILE A 71 -2.08 -4.23 -1.54
C ILE A 71 -2.43 -5.13 -0.38
N CYS A 72 -2.72 -4.53 0.77
CA CYS A 72 -3.04 -5.28 2.00
C CYS A 72 -4.46 -5.04 2.51
N THR A 73 -5.20 -4.11 1.90
CA THR A 73 -6.57 -3.75 2.29
C THR A 73 -7.46 -3.67 1.05
N GLU A 74 -8.75 -3.95 1.22
CA GLU A 74 -9.73 -4.09 0.13
C GLU A 74 -10.52 -2.80 -0.12
N TRP A 75 -9.82 -1.67 -0.21
CA TRP A 75 -10.48 -0.39 -0.47
C TRP A 75 -10.76 -0.20 -1.96
N ASP A 76 -12.01 0.18 -2.28
CA ASP A 76 -12.48 0.44 -3.66
C ASP A 76 -11.64 1.49 -4.39
N GLU A 77 -11.01 2.40 -3.64
CA GLU A 77 -10.11 3.41 -4.22
C GLU A 77 -8.98 2.77 -5.02
N PHE A 78 -8.39 1.67 -4.53
CA PHE A 78 -7.29 0.99 -5.23
C PHE A 78 -7.72 0.41 -6.57
N VAL A 79 -8.97 -0.02 -6.69
CA VAL A 79 -9.51 -0.59 -7.95
C VAL A 79 -9.55 0.49 -9.04
N ASN A 80 -9.74 1.75 -8.68
CA ASN A 80 -10.00 2.85 -9.60
C ASN A 80 -8.78 3.75 -9.86
N LEU A 81 -7.58 3.36 -9.40
CA LEU A 81 -6.36 4.14 -9.64
C LEU A 81 -5.90 4.08 -11.11
N ASP A 82 -5.25 5.16 -11.54
CA ASP A 82 -4.56 5.19 -12.83
C ASP A 82 -3.21 4.44 -12.72
N TYR A 83 -3.28 3.14 -13.02
CA TYR A 83 -2.11 2.26 -12.98
C TYR A 83 -1.10 2.50 -14.11
N GLU A 84 -1.49 3.13 -15.22
CA GLU A 84 -0.55 3.51 -16.27
C GLU A 84 0.37 4.64 -15.79
N GLU A 85 -0.22 5.65 -15.15
CA GLU A 85 0.54 6.77 -14.58
C GLU A 85 1.42 6.31 -13.41
N ILE A 86 0.91 5.41 -12.56
CA ILE A 86 1.71 4.77 -11.51
C ILE A 86 2.89 4.00 -12.12
N TYR A 87 2.62 3.17 -13.12
CA TYR A 87 3.66 2.38 -13.78
C TYR A 87 4.75 3.29 -14.34
N LYS A 88 4.41 4.35 -15.06
CA LYS A 88 5.37 5.28 -15.67
C LYS A 88 6.40 5.82 -14.69
N HIS A 89 6.03 6.00 -13.42
CA HIS A 89 6.89 6.60 -12.39
C HIS A 89 7.59 5.57 -11.48
N MET A 90 7.34 4.27 -11.66
CA MET A 90 8.00 3.21 -10.90
C MET A 90 9.31 2.75 -11.55
N ILE A 91 10.23 2.26 -10.70
CA ILE A 91 11.48 1.62 -11.14
C ILE A 91 11.16 0.27 -11.77
N LYS A 92 11.88 -0.09 -12.85
CA LYS A 92 11.67 -1.33 -13.59
C LYS A 92 12.70 -2.41 -13.23
N PRO A 93 12.29 -3.69 -13.14
CA PRO A 93 10.92 -4.19 -13.29
C PRO A 93 10.00 -3.76 -12.13
N ALA A 94 8.74 -3.45 -12.46
CA ALA A 94 7.75 -3.00 -11.47
C ALA A 94 6.81 -4.15 -11.07
N PHE A 95 6.65 -4.36 -9.75
CA PHE A 95 5.89 -5.47 -9.19
C PHE A 95 4.63 -4.98 -8.46
N ILE A 96 3.56 -5.78 -8.54
CA ILE A 96 2.37 -5.60 -7.71
C ILE A 96 2.09 -6.92 -6.98
N PHE A 97 2.04 -6.87 -5.65
CA PHE A 97 1.59 -7.96 -4.80
C PHE A 97 0.16 -7.68 -4.34
N ASP A 98 -0.82 -8.29 -5.01
CA ASP A 98 -2.23 -8.17 -4.65
C ASP A 98 -2.62 -9.24 -3.62
N GLY A 99 -2.52 -8.88 -2.34
CA GLY A 99 -2.87 -9.75 -1.22
C GLY A 99 -4.39 -9.89 -1.01
N ARG A 100 -5.21 -9.03 -1.61
CA ARG A 100 -6.67 -9.01 -1.41
C ARG A 100 -7.47 -9.42 -2.64
N LYS A 101 -6.82 -9.61 -3.78
CA LYS A 101 -7.41 -10.03 -5.06
C LYS A 101 -8.51 -9.09 -5.55
N ILE A 102 -8.28 -7.79 -5.39
CA ILE A 102 -9.25 -6.74 -5.78
C ILE A 102 -8.92 -6.10 -7.14
N LEU A 103 -7.70 -6.29 -7.65
CA LEU A 103 -7.24 -5.63 -8.87
C LEU A 103 -7.50 -6.47 -10.13
N ASN A 104 -7.62 -5.81 -11.28
CA ASN A 104 -7.66 -6.49 -12.59
C ASN A 104 -6.25 -6.88 -13.03
N HIS A 105 -5.86 -8.13 -12.77
CA HIS A 105 -4.49 -8.61 -13.05
C HIS A 105 -4.16 -8.66 -14.54
N GLU A 106 -5.15 -8.87 -15.42
CA GLU A 106 -4.93 -8.89 -16.88
C GLU A 106 -4.58 -7.50 -17.40
N THR A 107 -5.31 -6.47 -16.93
CA THR A 107 -5.02 -5.08 -17.25
C THR A 107 -3.63 -4.68 -16.74
N LEU A 108 -3.29 -5.01 -15.49
CA LEU A 108 -1.97 -4.70 -14.92
C LEU A 108 -0.82 -5.39 -15.67
N ALA A 109 -1.01 -6.65 -16.07
CA ALA A 109 -0.03 -7.38 -16.87
C ALA A 109 0.15 -6.74 -18.26
N THR A 110 -0.94 -6.26 -18.88
CA THR A 110 -0.90 -5.56 -20.17
C THR A 110 -0.12 -4.25 -20.09
N ILE A 111 -0.24 -3.51 -18.97
CA ILE A 111 0.55 -2.30 -18.68
C ILE A 111 2.05 -2.64 -18.52
N GLY A 112 2.36 -3.85 -18.05
CA GLY A 112 3.72 -4.35 -17.89
C GLY A 112 4.15 -4.61 -16.44
N PHE A 113 3.20 -4.62 -15.50
CA PHE A 113 3.47 -5.04 -14.12
C PHE A 113 3.71 -6.55 -14.02
N GLN A 114 4.62 -6.94 -13.13
CA GLN A 114 4.72 -8.31 -12.65
C GLN A 114 3.79 -8.49 -11.45
N VAL A 115 2.62 -9.11 -11.68
CA VAL A 115 1.57 -9.25 -10.69
C VAL A 115 1.70 -10.60 -9.96
N HIS A 116 1.77 -10.55 -8.64
CA HIS A 116 1.76 -11.70 -7.75
C HIS A 116 0.55 -11.65 -6.83
N THR A 117 -0.05 -12.81 -6.57
CA THR A 117 -1.25 -12.91 -5.73
C THR A 117 -1.10 -14.06 -4.75
N ILE A 118 -1.65 -13.91 -3.54
CA ILE A 118 -1.63 -15.01 -2.57
C ILE A 118 -2.54 -16.15 -3.05
N GLY A 119 -2.00 -17.36 -3.11
CA GLY A 119 -2.78 -18.57 -3.45
C GLY A 119 -2.92 -18.88 -4.95
N LYS A 120 -2.12 -18.26 -5.83
CA LYS A 120 -1.83 -18.81 -7.17
C LYS A 120 -0.43 -19.41 -7.18
N ARG A 121 -0.30 -20.66 -7.62
CA ARG A 121 0.98 -21.32 -7.97
C ARG A 121 1.20 -21.23 -9.46
#